data_AF-A0A6C0I2P1-F1
#
_entry.id   AF-A0A6C0I2P1-F1
#
_cell.length_a   1.000
_cell.length_b   1.000
_cell.length_c   1.000
_cell.angle_alpha   90.00
_cell.angle_beta   90.00
_cell.angle_gamma   90.00
#
_symmetry.space_group_name_H-M   'P 1'
#
loop_
_entity.id
_entity.type
_entity.pdbx_description
1 polymer ?
#
loop_
_entity_poly.entity_id
_entity_poly.type
_entity_poly.pdbx_seq_one_letter_code
_entity_poly.pdbx_strand_id
1 'polypeptide(L)'
;MEMFRTLSRRDKRSELILFILFIIYILFNIRTPHYLASYVDTVGGYIVVVGLFILLCKSVSVWAVAALGAVAMIIFVQRSRVSTGTAAMSLFLPSENQKTNFFSNINEMPVTLEEEMVHKMAPFQGHIADDETYKPVLDDTYDAVRV
;
A
#
# COMPACT_ATOMS: atom_id res chain seq x y z
N MET A 1 25.42 -26.65 17.84
CA MET A 1 24.76 -27.96 17.67
C MET A 1 23.67 -28.25 18.70
N GLU A 2 23.73 -27.67 19.91
CA GLU A 2 22.69 -27.83 20.96
C GLU A 2 21.27 -27.47 20.49
N MET A 3 21.11 -26.37 19.74
CA MET A 3 19.81 -25.91 19.22
C MET A 3 19.14 -26.90 18.27
N PHE A 4 19.89 -27.58 17.42
CA PHE A 4 19.33 -28.59 16.51
C PHE A 4 18.88 -29.82 17.29
N ARG A 5 19.61 -30.16 18.37
CA ARG A 5 19.28 -31.26 19.27
C ARG A 5 18.00 -31.00 20.07
N THR A 6 17.75 -29.74 20.47
CA THR A 6 16.49 -29.35 21.14
C THR A 6 15.30 -29.35 20.17
N LEU A 7 15.48 -28.89 18.93
CA LEU A 7 14.45 -28.98 17.87
C LEU A 7 14.12 -30.42 17.48
N SER A 8 15.11 -31.32 17.46
CA SER A 8 14.96 -32.71 17.02
C SER A 8 14.26 -33.61 18.07
N ARG A 9 13.89 -33.08 19.24
CA ARG A 9 13.10 -33.83 20.23
C ARG A 9 11.69 -34.11 19.70
N ARG A 10 11.13 -35.26 20.09
CA ARG A 10 9.81 -35.74 19.62
C ARG A 10 8.70 -34.72 19.87
N ASP A 11 8.79 -33.99 20.98
CA ASP A 11 7.81 -33.00 21.42
C ASP A 11 7.83 -31.70 20.58
N LYS A 12 8.89 -31.45 19.80
CA LYS A 12 9.12 -30.22 19.04
C LYS A 12 9.22 -30.42 17.53
N ARG A 13 8.70 -31.55 17.03
CA ARG A 13 8.68 -31.89 15.59
C ARG A 13 7.98 -30.84 14.72
N SER A 14 6.91 -30.21 15.21
CA SER A 14 6.21 -29.14 14.49
C SER A 14 7.10 -27.91 14.30
N GLU A 15 7.84 -27.50 15.33
CA GLU A 15 8.79 -26.38 15.25
C GLU A 15 9.95 -26.71 14.28
N LEU A 16 10.40 -27.97 14.23
CA LEU A 16 11.43 -28.40 13.28
C LEU A 16 10.96 -28.36 11.83
N ILE A 17 9.75 -28.85 11.54
CA ILE A 17 9.17 -28.79 10.19
C ILE A 17 9.05 -27.34 9.74
N LEU A 18 8.56 -26.47 10.62
CA LEU A 18 8.35 -25.05 10.35
C LEU A 18 9.68 -24.31 10.11
N PHE A 19 10.71 -24.65 10.89
CA PHE A 19 12.07 -24.14 10.71
C PHE A 19 12.63 -24.49 9.31
N ILE A 20 12.53 -25.76 8.90
CA ILE A 20 12.98 -26.20 7.58
C ILE A 20 12.18 -25.50 6.47
N LEU A 21 10.86 -25.39 6.64
CA LEU A 21 9.98 -24.71 5.68
C LEU A 21 10.39 -23.25 5.48
N PHE A 22 10.70 -22.52 6.56
CA PHE A 22 11.19 -21.15 6.45
C PHE A 22 12.54 -21.04 5.75
N ILE A 23 13.47 -21.95 6.02
CA ILE A 23 14.76 -21.97 5.31
C ILE A 23 14.53 -22.14 3.81
N ILE A 24 13.72 -23.14 3.42
CA ILE A 24 13.39 -23.39 2.02
C ILE A 24 12.71 -22.17 1.42
N TYR A 25 11.73 -21.57 2.10
CA TYR A 25 11.02 -20.40 1.60
C TYR A 25 11.93 -19.18 1.38
N ILE A 26 12.90 -18.95 2.27
CA ILE A 26 13.85 -17.85 2.18
C ILE A 26 14.80 -18.08 0.99
N LEU A 27 15.35 -19.30 0.86
CA LEU A 27 16.31 -19.63 -0.18
C LEU A 27 15.68 -19.66 -1.58
N PHE A 28 14.47 -20.21 -1.71
CA PHE A 28 13.78 -20.27 -2.98
C PHE A 28 13.03 -18.97 -3.24
N ASN A 29 13.23 -18.38 -4.42
CA ASN A 29 12.50 -17.20 -4.87
C ASN A 29 11.09 -17.57 -5.37
N ILE A 30 10.27 -18.11 -4.47
CA ILE A 30 8.89 -18.48 -4.76
C ILE A 30 8.08 -17.19 -4.88
N ARG A 31 7.61 -16.88 -6.09
CA ARG A 31 6.73 -15.73 -6.32
C ARG A 31 5.35 -16.01 -5.73
N THR A 32 4.82 -15.05 -4.98
CA THR A 32 3.44 -15.12 -4.48
C THR A 32 2.48 -14.90 -5.65
N PRO A 33 1.48 -15.78 -5.85
CA PRO A 33 0.52 -15.64 -6.95
C PRO A 33 -0.28 -14.35 -6.77
N HIS A 34 -0.60 -13.69 -7.88
CA HIS A 34 -1.18 -12.34 -7.88
C HIS A 34 -2.45 -12.21 -7.03
N TYR A 35 -3.34 -13.22 -7.08
CA TYR A 35 -4.56 -13.26 -6.27
C TYR A 35 -4.26 -13.15 -4.77
N LEU A 36 -3.26 -13.87 -4.26
CA LEU A 36 -2.89 -13.83 -2.84
C LEU A 36 -2.14 -12.53 -2.51
N ALA A 37 -1.27 -12.09 -3.41
CA ALA A 37 -0.49 -10.87 -3.23
C ALA A 37 -1.39 -9.63 -3.10
N SER A 38 -2.47 -9.56 -3.87
CA SER A 38 -3.43 -8.45 -3.83
C SER A 38 -4.12 -8.32 -2.46
N TYR A 39 -4.44 -9.43 -1.78
CA TYR A 39 -5.03 -9.37 -0.44
C TYR A 39 -4.00 -8.98 0.63
N VAL A 40 -2.78 -9.50 0.52
CA VAL A 40 -1.69 -9.23 1.48
C VAL A 40 -1.21 -7.79 1.37
N ASP A 41 -1.18 -7.25 0.16
CA ASP A 41 -0.69 -5.90 -0.14
C ASP A 41 -1.75 -4.82 0.08
N THR A 42 -2.38 -4.88 1.25
CA THR A 42 -3.33 -3.89 1.76
C THR A 42 -2.99 -3.56 3.21
N VAL A 43 -3.44 -2.39 3.70
CA VAL A 43 -3.22 -2.02 5.11
C VAL A 43 -3.78 -3.08 6.06
N GLY A 44 -4.97 -3.63 5.75
CA GLY A 44 -5.56 -4.74 6.49
C GLY A 44 -4.75 -6.03 6.40
N GLY A 45 -4.26 -6.37 5.20
CA GLY A 45 -3.40 -7.53 4.97
C GLY A 45 -2.12 -7.49 5.81
N TYR A 46 -1.48 -6.33 5.91
CA TYR A 46 -0.31 -6.15 6.77
C TYR A 46 -0.63 -6.35 8.26
N ILE A 47 -1.76 -5.85 8.75
CA ILE A 47 -2.20 -6.09 10.14
C ILE A 47 -2.40 -7.58 10.39
N VAL A 48 -3.03 -8.30 9.46
CA VAL A 48 -3.23 -9.75 9.56
C VAL A 48 -1.90 -10.50 9.59
N VAL A 49 -0.95 -10.14 8.72
CA VAL A 49 0.40 -10.74 8.69
C VAL A 49 1.12 -10.52 10.02
N VAL A 50 1.06 -9.30 10.57
CA VAL A 50 1.66 -9.01 11.90
C VAL A 50 0.96 -9.81 13.00
N GLY A 51 -0.37 -9.93 12.96
CA GLY A 51 -1.13 -10.76 13.90
C GLY A 51 -0.73 -12.24 13.84
N LEU A 52 -0.58 -12.80 12.64
CA LEU A 52 -0.08 -14.17 12.44
C LEU A 52 1.33 -14.35 13.00
N PHE A 53 2.20 -13.35 12.85
CA PHE A 53 3.54 -13.39 13.43
C PHE A 53 3.51 -13.40 14.96
N ILE A 54 2.66 -12.59 15.59
CA ILE A 54 2.49 -12.58 17.05
C ILE A 54 1.98 -13.96 17.54
N LEU A 55 1.02 -14.56 16.84
CA LEU A 55 0.54 -15.91 17.15
C LEU A 55 1.65 -16.96 17.03
N LEU A 56 2.48 -16.85 15.99
CA LEU A 56 3.64 -17.72 15.82
C LEU A 56 4.63 -17.59 16.98
N CYS A 57 4.93 -16.36 17.41
CA CYS A 57 5.79 -16.11 18.58
C CYS A 57 5.24 -16.71 19.87
N LYS A 58 3.91 -16.74 20.06
CA LYS A 58 3.29 -17.39 21.22
C LYS A 58 3.32 -18.92 21.15
N SER A 59 3.25 -19.47 19.94
CA SER A 59 3.19 -20.93 19.73
C SER A 59 4.56 -21.60 19.79
N VAL A 60 5.63 -20.86 19.51
CA VAL A 60 6.98 -21.41 19.35
C VAL A 60 7.76 -21.24 20.65
N SER A 61 8.39 -22.31 21.11
CA SER A 61 9.25 -22.27 22.32
C SER A 61 10.69 -21.84 22.03
N VAL A 62 11.18 -22.09 20.81
CA VAL A 62 12.56 -21.78 20.43
C VAL A 62 12.64 -20.45 19.69
N TRP A 63 13.31 -19.47 20.30
CA TRP A 63 13.46 -18.11 19.77
C TRP A 63 14.03 -18.05 18.34
N ALA A 64 14.90 -18.99 17.97
CA ALA A 64 15.51 -19.04 16.64
C ALA A 64 14.48 -19.28 15.52
N VAL A 65 13.44 -20.07 15.78
CA VAL A 65 12.36 -20.32 14.81
C VAL A 65 11.49 -19.07 14.63
N ALA A 66 11.25 -18.33 15.71
CA ALA A 66 10.55 -17.05 15.65
C ALA A 66 11.37 -15.99 14.89
N ALA A 67 12.68 -15.88 15.14
CA ALA A 67 13.57 -14.97 14.42
C ALA A 67 13.60 -15.28 12.91
N LEU A 68 13.71 -16.56 12.56
CA LEU A 68 13.67 -16.98 11.15
C LEU A 68 12.29 -16.70 10.52
N GLY A 69 11.21 -16.90 11.28
CA GLY A 69 9.86 -16.55 10.86
C GLY A 69 9.67 -15.06 10.61
N ALA A 70 10.31 -14.19 11.39
CA ALA A 70 10.27 -12.75 11.18
C ALA A 70 10.89 -12.39 9.81
N VAL A 71 12.06 -12.96 9.52
CA VAL A 71 12.74 -12.77 8.23
C VAL A 71 11.89 -13.30 7.07
N ALA A 72 11.31 -14.49 7.22
CA ALA A 72 10.42 -15.07 6.21
C ALA A 72 9.19 -14.19 5.95
N MET A 73 8.58 -13.61 6.99
CA MET A 73 7.42 -12.72 6.87
C MET A 73 7.76 -11.40 6.17
N ILE A 74 8.92 -10.80 6.48
CA ILE A 74 9.40 -9.60 5.78
C ILE A 74 9.59 -9.90 4.28
N ILE A 75 10.23 -11.03 3.96
CA ILE A 75 10.43 -11.46 2.58
C ILE A 75 9.09 -11.75 1.88
N PHE A 76 8.12 -12.34 2.58
CA PHE A 76 6.77 -12.57 2.06
C PHE A 76 6.03 -11.28 1.70
N VAL A 77 6.09 -10.26 2.56
CA VAL A 77 5.52 -8.95 2.27
C VAL A 77 6.22 -8.29 1.08
N GLN A 78 7.56 -8.30 1.05
CA GLN A 78 8.33 -7.74 -0.06
C GLN A 78 7.99 -8.42 -1.39
N ARG A 79 7.93 -9.76 -1.42
CA ARG A 79 7.56 -10.52 -2.63
C ARG A 79 6.13 -10.23 -3.08
N SER A 80 5.20 -10.04 -2.13
CA SER A 80 3.82 -9.67 -2.45
C SER A 80 3.74 -8.29 -3.09
N ARG A 81 4.47 -7.30 -2.57
CA ARG A 81 4.55 -5.96 -3.16
C ARG A 81 5.14 -5.94 -4.57
N VAL A 82 6.13 -6.81 -4.83
CA VAL A 82 6.70 -6.98 -6.17
C VAL A 82 5.70 -7.63 -7.12
N SER A 83 4.91 -8.61 -6.64
CA SER A 83 3.90 -9.32 -7.44
C SER A 83 2.68 -8.45 -7.79
N THR A 84 2.28 -7.55 -6.89
CA THR A 84 1.19 -6.58 -7.12
C THR A 84 1.68 -5.37 -7.94
N GLY A 85 2.98 -5.08 -7.93
CA GLY A 85 3.59 -3.93 -8.63
C GLY A 85 3.65 -2.65 -7.79
N THR A 86 3.13 -2.67 -6.56
CA THR A 86 3.19 -1.52 -5.62
C THR A 86 4.63 -1.16 -5.25
N ALA A 87 5.55 -2.13 -5.23
CA ALA A 87 6.97 -1.87 -5.03
C ALA A 87 7.54 -0.93 -6.12
N ALA A 88 7.22 -1.21 -7.39
CA ALA A 88 7.65 -0.38 -8.51
C ALA A 88 6.97 0.99 -8.47
N MET A 89 5.67 1.02 -8.17
CA MET A 89 4.93 2.26 -8.00
C MET A 89 5.56 3.16 -6.92
N SER A 90 5.91 2.61 -5.76
CA SER A 90 6.54 3.39 -4.69
C SER A 90 7.95 3.90 -5.01
N LEU A 91 8.66 3.27 -5.94
CA LEU A 91 10.04 3.62 -6.29
C LEU A 91 10.11 4.62 -7.45
N PHE A 92 9.19 4.51 -8.41
CA PHE A 92 9.27 5.25 -9.68
C PHE A 92 8.17 6.30 -9.86
N LEU A 93 7.06 6.24 -9.13
CA LEU A 93 5.99 7.23 -9.24
C LEU A 93 6.14 8.30 -8.15
N PRO A 94 6.15 9.60 -8.51
CA PRO A 94 6.13 10.68 -7.52
C PRO A 94 4.81 10.67 -6.75
N SER A 95 4.84 11.10 -5.49
CA SER A 95 3.61 11.27 -4.72
C SER A 95 2.78 12.43 -5.29
N GLU A 96 1.46 12.41 -5.08
CA GLU A 96 0.59 13.51 -5.50
C GLU A 96 1.04 14.86 -4.93
N ASN A 97 1.59 14.89 -3.71
CA ASN A 97 2.18 16.13 -3.16
C ASN A 97 3.39 16.61 -3.98
N GLN A 98 4.30 15.71 -4.37
CA GLN A 98 5.45 16.07 -5.21
C GLN A 98 5.01 16.53 -6.60
N LYS A 99 4.00 15.87 -7.17
CA LYS A 99 3.39 16.23 -8.44
C LYS A 99 2.72 17.61 -8.37
N THR A 100 1.90 17.88 -7.35
CA THR A 100 1.24 19.17 -7.15
C THR A 100 2.25 20.29 -6.95
N ASN A 101 3.29 20.08 -6.14
CA ASN A 101 4.35 21.07 -5.95
C ASN A 101 5.14 21.32 -7.25
N PHE A 102 5.39 20.28 -8.04
CA PHE A 102 6.04 20.45 -9.34
C PHE A 102 5.16 21.27 -10.29
N PHE A 103 3.87 20.94 -10.38
CA PHE A 103 2.93 21.65 -11.24
C PHE A 103 2.65 23.09 -10.77
N SER A 104 2.59 23.35 -9.46
CA SER A 104 2.41 24.70 -8.94
C SER A 104 3.60 25.57 -9.33
N ASN A 105 4.83 25.08 -9.15
CA ASN A 105 6.04 25.85 -9.44
C ASN A 105 6.18 26.20 -10.92
N ILE A 106 5.75 25.32 -11.84
CA ILE A 106 5.78 25.63 -13.29
C ILE A 106 4.58 26.47 -13.74
N ASN A 107 3.49 26.47 -12.97
CA ASN A 107 2.27 27.20 -13.28
C ASN A 107 2.16 28.53 -12.50
N GLU A 108 3.25 28.98 -11.85
CA GLU A 108 3.42 30.35 -11.38
C GLU A 108 3.63 31.30 -12.58
N MET A 109 2.63 31.36 -13.47
CA MET A 109 2.60 32.37 -14.53
C MET A 109 2.10 33.69 -13.93
N PRO A 110 2.78 34.82 -14.17
CA PRO A 110 2.27 36.11 -13.76
C PRO A 110 0.92 36.37 -14.44
N VAL A 111 0.00 37.01 -13.73
CA VAL A 111 -1.31 37.39 -14.29
C VAL A 111 -1.08 38.16 -15.58
N THR A 112 -1.71 37.71 -16.66
CA THR A 112 -1.54 38.33 -17.98
C THR A 112 -2.39 39.60 -18.08
N LEU A 113 -2.02 40.51 -18.99
CA LEU A 113 -2.81 41.73 -19.26
C LEU A 113 -4.24 41.40 -19.69
N GLU A 114 -4.42 40.34 -20.48
CA GLU A 114 -5.74 39.88 -20.90
C GLU A 114 -6.56 39.40 -19.70
N GLU A 115 -5.94 38.69 -18.77
CA GLU A 115 -6.60 38.18 -17.57
C GLU A 115 -6.91 39.29 -16.56
N GLU A 116 -6.02 40.28 -16.43
CA GLU A 116 -6.28 41.50 -15.66
C GLU A 116 -7.43 42.33 -16.28
N MET A 117 -7.45 42.46 -17.61
CA MET A 117 -8.50 43.17 -18.34
C MET A 117 -9.85 42.43 -18.20
N VAL A 118 -9.86 41.10 -18.36
CA VAL A 118 -11.05 40.27 -18.14
C VAL A 118 -11.53 40.39 -16.71
N HIS A 119 -10.64 40.39 -15.71
CA HIS A 119 -11.07 40.58 -14.31
C HIS A 119 -11.70 41.97 -14.07
N LYS A 120 -11.22 43.00 -14.79
CA LYS A 120 -11.77 44.38 -14.73
C LYS A 120 -13.04 44.58 -15.54
N MET A 121 -13.21 43.87 -16.66
CA MET A 121 -14.29 44.08 -17.63
C MET A 121 -15.38 43.01 -17.57
N ALA A 122 -15.09 41.83 -17.01
CA ALA A 122 -16.11 40.84 -16.72
C ALA A 122 -17.04 41.44 -15.68
N PRO A 123 -18.35 41.59 -15.98
CA PRO A 123 -19.29 42.04 -14.98
C PRO A 123 -19.36 40.99 -13.87
N PHE A 124 -18.68 41.25 -12.76
CA PHE A 124 -19.05 40.61 -11.50
C PHE A 124 -20.44 41.14 -11.15
N GLN A 125 -21.46 40.36 -11.49
CA GLN A 125 -22.77 40.50 -10.87
C GLN A 125 -22.57 40.18 -9.39
N GLY A 126 -22.21 41.19 -8.60
CA GLY A 126 -22.34 41.14 -7.16
C GLY A 126 -23.81 40.88 -6.85
N HIS A 127 -24.09 39.69 -6.32
CA HIS A 127 -25.40 39.03 -6.18
C HIS A 127 -25.87 38.27 -7.43
N ILE A 128 -25.27 37.11 -7.71
CA ILE A 128 -25.96 36.00 -8.37
C ILE A 128 -26.56 35.11 -7.27
N ALA A 129 -27.52 35.67 -6.54
CA ALA A 129 -28.42 34.93 -5.65
C ALA A 129 -29.59 35.85 -5.25
N ASP A 130 -30.26 36.45 -6.23
CA ASP A 130 -31.71 36.33 -6.13
C ASP A 130 -32.02 34.85 -6.35
N ASP A 131 -32.96 34.28 -5.60
CA ASP A 131 -33.39 32.88 -5.69
C ASP A 131 -33.67 32.48 -7.15
N GLU A 132 -32.64 32.05 -7.88
CA GLU A 132 -32.80 31.62 -9.25
C GLU A 132 -33.63 30.33 -9.22
N THR A 133 -34.69 30.30 -10.03
CA THR A 133 -35.63 29.17 -10.11
C THR A 133 -34.95 27.89 -10.62
N TYR A 134 -33.74 27.99 -11.16
CA TYR A 134 -33.00 26.86 -11.67
C TYR A 134 -32.17 26.18 -10.59
N LYS A 135 -32.56 24.95 -10.24
CA LYS A 135 -31.74 24.03 -9.44
C LYS A 135 -31.04 23.08 -10.40
N PRO A 136 -29.71 23.13 -10.53
CA PRO A 136 -29.01 22.14 -11.34
C PRO A 136 -29.26 20.76 -10.72
N VAL A 137 -29.96 19.91 -11.46
CA VAL A 137 -30.11 18.50 -11.12
C VAL A 137 -28.97 17.79 -11.82
N LEU A 138 -28.11 17.12 -11.05
CA LEU A 138 -27.16 16.19 -11.64
C LEU A 138 -27.96 15.07 -12.30
N ASP A 139 -27.83 14.95 -13.62
CA ASP A 139 -28.37 13.80 -14.36
C ASP A 139 -27.55 12.54 -14.02
N ASP A 140 -28.12 11.38 -14.31
CA ASP A 140 -27.48 10.10 -14.04
C ASP A 140 -26.09 10.04 -14.71
N THR A 141 -25.05 9.89 -13.90
CA THR A 141 -23.66 9.99 -14.38
C THR A 141 -23.17 8.70 -15.03
N TYR A 142 -24.04 7.70 -15.25
CA TYR A 142 -23.70 6.42 -15.91
C TYR A 142 -22.35 5.84 -15.46
N ASP A 143 -22.07 5.91 -14.15
CA ASP A 143 -20.84 5.40 -13.54
C ASP A 143 -19.52 6.10 -13.99
N ALA A 144 -19.62 7.28 -14.62
CA ALA A 144 -18.46 8.06 -15.08
C ALA A 144 -17.61 8.66 -13.95
N VAL A 145 -18.13 8.67 -12.71
CA VAL A 145 -17.46 9.22 -11.52
C VAL A 145 -16.82 8.12 -10.65
N ARG A 146 -16.75 6.87 -11.13
CA ARG A 146 -16.03 5.82 -10.39
C ARG A 146 -14.52 6.06 -10.40
N VAL A 147 -14.04 6.59 -9.29
CA VAL A 147 -12.62 6.56 -8.86
C VAL A 147 -12.39 5.32 -8.00
#